data_AF-A0A7Y6XNA8-F1
#
_entry.id   AF-A0A7Y6XNA8-F1
#
_cell.length_a   1.000
_cell.length_b   1.000
_cell.length_c   1.000
_cell.angle_alpha   90.00
_cell.angle_beta   90.00
_cell.angle_gamma   90.00
#
_symmetry.space_group_name_H-M   'P 1'
#
loop_
_entity.id
_entity.type
_entity.pdbx_description
1 polymer ?
#
loop_
_entity_poly.entity_id
_entity_poly.type
_entity_poly.pdbx_seq_one_letter_code
_entity_poly.pdbx_strand_id
1 'polypeptide(L)'
;MKKSDVLIIGSGLGSLTSAVLLAKKGLKVRIIEQNWQAGGCTGSYWRKGYVFETGATTLVGLGIGMPLQYLLDQIGVEIEAKKLNLPMQVRLKNGSVLNRFEELEAWIAEAERVFGKVG
;
A
#
# COMPACT_ATOMS: atom_id res chain seq x y z
N MET A 1 27.81 17.98 -12.38
CA MET A 1 26.46 17.51 -12.00
C MET A 1 25.42 18.56 -12.36
N LYS A 2 24.25 18.20 -12.91
CA LYS A 2 23.17 19.18 -13.16
C LYS A 2 22.68 19.79 -11.84
N LYS A 3 22.37 21.09 -11.80
CA LYS A 3 21.80 21.77 -10.61
C LYS A 3 20.37 21.29 -10.35
N SER A 4 20.02 21.02 -9.10
CA SER A 4 18.67 20.64 -8.64
C SER A 4 18.26 21.55 -7.48
N ASP A 5 16.98 21.88 -7.38
CA ASP A 5 16.43 22.69 -6.30
C ASP A 5 16.19 21.85 -5.04
N VAL A 6 15.88 20.56 -5.24
CA VAL A 6 15.64 19.58 -4.16
C VAL A 6 16.39 18.29 -4.45
N LEU A 7 17.08 17.76 -3.44
CA LEU A 7 17.66 16.42 -3.44
C LEU A 7 16.89 15.54 -2.45
N ILE A 8 16.40 14.39 -2.91
CA ILE A 8 15.70 13.38 -2.12
C ILE A 8 16.57 12.12 -2.08
N ILE A 9 16.77 11.57 -0.89
CA ILE A 9 17.55 10.35 -0.66
C ILE A 9 16.57 9.20 -0.42
N GLY A 10 16.72 8.13 -1.19
CA GLY A 10 15.81 6.99 -1.22
C GLY A 10 14.62 7.20 -2.15
N SER A 11 14.14 6.10 -2.71
CA SER A 11 13.05 6.04 -3.71
C SER A 11 11.86 5.19 -3.26
N GLY A 12 11.55 5.22 -1.97
CA GLY A 12 10.30 4.65 -1.46
C GLY A 12 9.07 5.47 -1.86
N LEU A 13 7.87 4.92 -1.65
CA LEU A 13 6.60 5.58 -2.03
C LEU A 13 6.48 7.02 -1.50
N GLY A 14 6.88 7.27 -0.24
CA GLY A 14 6.85 8.62 0.33
C GLY A 14 7.77 9.60 -0.41
N SER A 15 8.99 9.17 -0.76
CA SER A 15 9.95 9.95 -1.53
C SER A 15 9.48 10.23 -2.95
N LEU A 16 8.97 9.19 -3.63
CA LEU A 16 8.46 9.31 -5.00
C LEU A 16 7.24 10.23 -5.07
N THR A 17 6.30 10.07 -4.14
CA THR A 17 5.12 10.94 -4.04
C THR A 17 5.52 12.38 -3.77
N SER A 18 6.42 12.62 -2.82
CA SER A 18 6.93 13.96 -2.53
C SER A 18 7.63 14.58 -3.73
N ALA A 19 8.43 13.79 -4.47
CA ALA A 19 9.09 14.24 -5.68
C ALA A 19 8.11 14.69 -6.75
N VAL A 20 7.02 13.93 -6.98
CA VAL A 20 5.97 14.31 -7.93
C VAL A 20 5.28 15.60 -7.50
N LEU A 21 4.91 15.72 -6.22
CA LEU A 21 4.25 16.93 -5.71
C LEU A 21 5.15 18.18 -5.82
N LEU A 22 6.45 18.05 -5.56
CA LEU A 22 7.42 19.14 -5.71
C LEU A 22 7.68 19.47 -7.19
N ALA A 23 7.79 18.47 -8.05
CA ALA A 23 7.94 18.67 -9.50
C ALA A 23 6.72 19.36 -10.10
N LYS A 24 5.50 19.04 -9.65
CA LYS A 24 4.26 19.76 -10.04
C LYS A 24 4.27 21.24 -9.64
N LYS A 25 5.03 21.61 -8.60
CA LYS A 25 5.27 23.01 -8.22
C LYS A 25 6.41 23.68 -9.01
N GLY A 26 6.96 23.03 -10.03
CA GLY A 26 7.99 23.57 -10.91
C GLY A 26 9.43 23.39 -10.40
N LEU A 27 9.65 22.65 -9.31
CA LEU A 27 10.98 22.43 -8.76
C LEU A 27 11.74 21.34 -9.52
N LYS A 28 13.05 21.53 -9.72
CA LYS A 28 13.94 20.50 -10.26
C LYS A 28 14.34 19.53 -9.15
N VAL A 29 13.62 18.43 -9.05
CA VAL A 29 13.86 17.38 -8.06
C VAL A 29 14.86 16.36 -8.59
N ARG A 30 15.84 15.99 -7.77
CA ARG A 30 16.71 14.82 -7.97
C ARG A 30 16.45 13.80 -6.89
N ILE A 31 16.30 12.53 -7.28
CA ILE A 31 16.24 11.40 -6.36
C ILE A 31 17.53 10.60 -6.50
N ILE A 32 18.12 10.18 -5.39
CA ILE A 32 19.21 9.21 -5.38
C ILE A 32 18.76 7.96 -4.62
N GLU A 33 18.99 6.79 -5.19
CA GLU A 33 18.66 5.50 -4.61
C GLU A 33 19.94 4.66 -4.55
N GLN A 34 20.16 3.98 -3.44
CA GLN A 34 21.32 3.11 -3.25
C GLN A 34 21.10 1.72 -3.85
N ASN A 35 19.84 1.27 -3.92
CA ASN A 35 19.46 0.00 -4.49
C ASN A 35 19.45 0.05 -6.03
N TRP A 36 19.52 -1.13 -6.64
CA TRP A 36 19.45 -1.27 -8.10
C TRP A 36 18.06 -0.96 -8.67
N GLN A 37 17.01 -1.01 -7.84
CA GLN A 37 15.63 -0.73 -8.20
C GLN A 37 15.00 0.25 -7.21
N ALA A 38 14.05 1.05 -7.69
CA ALA A 38 13.22 1.89 -6.84
C ALA A 38 12.20 1.09 -6.02
N GLY A 39 11.68 1.69 -4.95
CA GLY A 39 10.61 1.11 -4.13
C GLY A 39 10.94 1.05 -2.64
N GLY A 40 12.20 1.10 -2.24
CA GLY A 40 12.58 1.05 -0.82
C GLY A 40 12.01 -0.20 -0.13
N CYS A 41 11.20 -0.01 0.92
CA CYS A 41 10.53 -1.12 1.62
C CYS A 41 9.35 -1.73 0.84
N THR A 42 8.92 -1.15 -0.27
CA THR A 42 7.89 -1.69 -1.17
C THR A 42 8.51 -2.12 -2.50
N GLY A 43 9.72 -2.68 -2.45
CA GLY A 43 10.42 -3.18 -3.63
C GLY A 43 9.96 -4.59 -4.03
N SER A 44 10.36 -5.02 -5.21
CA SER A 44 10.14 -6.38 -5.70
C SER A 44 11.44 -7.01 -6.21
N TYR A 45 11.48 -8.32 -6.31
CA TYR A 45 12.61 -9.03 -6.91
C TYR A 45 12.17 -10.23 -7.72
N TRP A 46 12.94 -10.53 -8.76
CA TRP A 46 12.72 -11.67 -9.64
C TRP A 46 13.44 -12.90 -9.13
N ARG A 47 12.76 -14.04 -9.09
CA ARG A 47 13.36 -15.33 -8.74
C ARG A 47 12.64 -16.48 -9.43
N LYS A 48 13.38 -17.27 -10.21
CA LYS A 48 12.89 -18.50 -10.87
C LYS A 48 11.61 -18.30 -11.72
N GLY A 49 11.51 -17.18 -12.44
CA GLY A 49 10.35 -16.88 -13.29
C GLY A 49 9.17 -16.21 -12.55
N TYR A 50 9.34 -15.85 -11.28
CA TYR A 50 8.32 -15.19 -10.46
C TYR A 50 8.82 -13.85 -9.93
N VAL A 51 7.89 -12.94 -9.65
CA VAL A 51 8.12 -11.67 -8.94
C VAL A 51 7.64 -11.83 -7.50
N PHE A 52 8.48 -11.43 -6.56
CA PHE A 52 8.17 -11.42 -5.13
C PHE A 52 8.29 -10.00 -4.58
N GLU A 53 7.27 -9.54 -3.88
CA GLU A 53 7.30 -8.28 -3.14
C GLU A 53 8.10 -8.46 -1.83
N THR A 54 8.95 -7.49 -1.49
CA THR A 54 9.75 -7.51 -0.25
C THR A 54 9.02 -6.89 0.95
N GLY A 55 7.94 -6.14 0.71
CA GLY A 55 7.17 -5.48 1.76
C GLY A 55 5.67 -5.49 1.52
N ALA A 56 5.04 -4.31 1.49
CA ALA A 56 3.57 -4.20 1.47
C ALA A 56 2.95 -4.97 0.30
N THR A 57 2.10 -5.95 0.60
CA THR A 57 1.49 -6.85 -0.39
C THR A 57 0.05 -6.47 -0.75
N THR A 58 -0.62 -5.67 0.09
CA THR A 58 -2.02 -5.27 -0.10
C THR A 58 -2.16 -3.77 0.09
N LEU A 59 -2.94 -3.13 -0.78
CA LEU A 59 -3.27 -1.71 -0.68
C LEU A 59 -4.56 -1.51 0.12
N VAL A 60 -4.56 -0.49 0.97
CA VAL A 60 -5.73 -0.06 1.74
C VAL A 60 -5.98 1.43 1.48
N GLY A 61 -7.25 1.85 1.55
CA GLY A 61 -7.62 3.26 1.40
C GLY A 61 -7.79 3.74 -0.04
N LEU A 62 -8.19 2.85 -0.96
CA LEU A 62 -8.58 3.19 -2.34
C LEU A 62 -10.06 3.57 -2.50
N GLY A 63 -10.83 3.56 -1.41
CA GLY A 63 -12.21 4.03 -1.42
C GLY A 63 -12.32 5.54 -1.68
N ILE A 64 -13.50 5.99 -2.09
CA ILE A 64 -13.78 7.42 -2.29
C ILE A 64 -13.48 8.18 -0.98
N GLY A 65 -12.71 9.26 -1.08
CA GLY A 65 -12.32 10.08 0.07
C GLY A 65 -11.30 9.43 1.03
N MET A 66 -10.78 8.25 0.70
CA MET A 66 -9.75 7.60 1.50
C MET A 66 -8.33 8.13 1.15
N PRO A 67 -7.37 8.04 2.09
CA PRO A 67 -6.08 8.72 1.95
C PRO A 67 -5.26 8.30 0.72
N LEU A 68 -5.26 7.02 0.36
CA LEU A 68 -4.47 6.55 -0.79
C LEU A 68 -5.10 6.98 -2.11
N GLN A 69 -6.44 6.90 -2.23
CA GLN A 69 -7.14 7.44 -3.40
C GLN A 69 -6.87 8.94 -3.58
N TYR A 70 -7.03 9.72 -2.50
CA TYR A 70 -6.72 11.15 -2.53
C TYR A 70 -5.30 11.42 -3.02
N LEU A 71 -4.32 10.67 -2.52
CA LEU A 71 -2.93 10.83 -2.91
C LEU A 71 -2.72 10.55 -4.41
N LEU A 72 -3.28 9.45 -4.91
CA LEU A 72 -3.24 9.06 -6.32
C LEU A 72 -3.82 10.14 -7.22
N ASP A 73 -4.97 10.72 -6.83
CA ASP A 73 -5.59 11.84 -7.54
C ASP A 73 -4.67 13.06 -7.57
N GLN A 74 -4.04 13.40 -6.43
CA GLN A 74 -3.12 14.53 -6.35
C GLN A 74 -1.87 14.34 -7.22
N ILE A 75 -1.35 13.12 -7.36
CA ILE A 75 -0.19 12.84 -8.20
C ILE A 75 -0.55 12.50 -9.64
N GLY A 76 -1.82 12.25 -9.96
CA GLY A 76 -2.30 11.90 -11.30
C GLY A 76 -1.87 10.50 -11.72
N VAL A 77 -1.89 9.54 -10.79
CA VAL A 77 -1.52 8.14 -11.04
C VAL A 77 -2.76 7.28 -10.87
N GLU A 78 -3.04 6.46 -11.87
CA GLU A 78 -4.07 5.42 -11.78
C GLU A 78 -3.42 4.06 -11.53
N ILE A 79 -4.10 3.22 -10.76
CA ILE A 79 -3.63 1.87 -10.46
C ILE A 79 -4.69 0.84 -10.88
N GLU A 80 -4.25 -0.24 -11.50
CA GLU A 80 -5.11 -1.39 -11.79
C GLU A 80 -5.28 -2.24 -10.53
N ALA A 81 -6.20 -1.83 -9.66
CA ALA A 81 -6.45 -2.52 -8.40
C ALA A 81 -7.48 -3.65 -8.54
N LYS A 82 -7.17 -4.81 -7.97
CA LYS A 82 -8.12 -5.92 -7.83
C LYS A 82 -8.68 -5.94 -6.40
N LYS A 83 -9.99 -5.71 -6.26
CA LYS A 83 -10.67 -5.80 -4.96
C LYS A 83 -10.63 -7.24 -4.44
N LEU A 84 -10.25 -7.40 -3.17
CA LEU A 84 -10.30 -8.67 -2.45
C LEU A 84 -11.64 -8.78 -1.72
N ASN A 85 -12.45 -9.79 -2.07
CA ASN A 85 -13.73 -10.04 -1.38
C ASN A 85 -13.53 -10.46 0.08
N LEU A 86 -12.38 -11.07 0.39
CA LEU A 86 -12.00 -11.45 1.74
C LEU A 86 -10.56 -11.01 2.01
N PRO A 87 -10.36 -9.81 2.58
CA PRO A 87 -9.03 -9.21 2.73
C PRO A 87 -8.13 -9.94 3.74
N MET A 88 -8.70 -10.62 4.74
CA MET A 88 -7.91 -11.31 5.76
C MET A 88 -8.68 -12.50 6.34
N GLN A 89 -7.96 -13.58 6.61
CA GLN A 89 -8.42 -14.72 7.40
C GLN A 89 -7.44 -14.97 8.54
N VAL A 90 -7.95 -15.19 9.75
CA VAL A 90 -7.15 -15.55 10.92
C VAL A 90 -7.48 -16.97 11.32
N ARG A 91 -6.47 -17.84 11.38
CA ARG A 91 -6.60 -19.21 11.90
C ARG A 91 -6.26 -19.23 13.38
N LEU A 92 -7.22 -19.59 14.22
CA LEU A 92 -7.07 -19.64 15.67
C LEU A 92 -6.50 -20.99 16.13
N LYS A 93 -5.95 -21.02 17.35
CA LYS A 93 -5.34 -22.22 17.95
C LYS A 93 -6.32 -23.40 18.08
N ASN A 94 -7.61 -23.11 18.24
CA ASN A 94 -8.66 -24.11 18.32
C ASN A 94 -9.10 -24.66 16.94
N GLY A 95 -8.40 -24.28 15.86
CA GLY A 95 -8.71 -24.70 14.49
C GLY A 95 -9.81 -23.88 13.80
N SER A 96 -10.50 -22.98 14.51
CA SER A 96 -11.50 -22.11 13.90
C SER A 96 -10.85 -21.04 13.01
N VAL A 97 -11.61 -20.61 12.00
CA VAL A 97 -11.21 -19.54 11.07
C VAL A 97 -12.11 -18.34 11.32
N LEU A 98 -11.50 -17.16 11.43
CA LEU A 98 -12.14 -15.86 11.52
C LEU A 98 -11.90 -15.10 10.22
N ASN A 99 -12.96 -14.77 9.51
CA ASN A 99 -12.93 -14.02 8.26
C ASN A 99 -13.10 -12.52 8.54
N ARG A 100 -12.24 -11.65 7.99
CA ARG A 100 -12.46 -10.20 8.07
C ARG A 100 -13.28 -9.75 6.87
N PHE A 101 -14.58 -9.54 7.06
CA PHE A 101 -15.46 -8.95 6.05
C PHE A 101 -15.29 -7.44 5.97
N GLU A 102 -15.64 -6.82 4.84
CA GLU A 102 -15.66 -5.35 4.70
C GLU A 102 -16.87 -4.75 5.43
N GLU A 103 -18.05 -5.31 5.17
CA GLU A 103 -19.32 -4.90 5.78
C GLU A 103 -19.29 -5.07 7.31
N LEU A 104 -19.73 -4.03 8.01
CA LEU A 104 -19.62 -3.93 9.46
C LEU A 104 -20.48 -5.00 10.15
N GLU A 105 -21.72 -5.17 9.72
CA GLU A 105 -22.68 -6.11 10.29
C GLU A 105 -22.22 -7.56 10.09
N ALA A 106 -21.69 -7.87 8.89
CA ALA A 106 -21.12 -9.18 8.59
C ALA A 106 -19.86 -9.44 9.46
N TRP A 107 -19.02 -8.42 9.66
CA TRP A 107 -17.87 -8.52 10.55
C TRP A 107 -18.28 -8.74 12.02
N ILE A 108 -19.30 -8.02 12.50
CA ILE A 108 -19.82 -8.20 13.86
C ILE A 108 -20.35 -9.62 14.03
N ALA A 109 -21.20 -10.10 13.13
CA ALA A 109 -21.75 -11.46 13.20
C ALA A 109 -20.66 -12.54 13.17
N GLU A 110 -19.63 -12.35 12.37
CA GLU A 110 -18.47 -13.26 12.28
C GLU A 110 -17.61 -13.23 13.56
N ALA A 111 -17.40 -12.05 14.15
CA ALA A 111 -16.72 -11.91 15.43
C ALA A 111 -17.52 -12.58 16.56
N GLU A 112 -18.84 -12.37 16.63
CA GLU A 112 -19.72 -13.00 17.62
C GLU A 112 -19.76 -14.53 17.47
N ARG A 113 -19.76 -15.04 16.23
CA ARG A 113 -19.70 -16.49 15.95
C ARG A 113 -18.43 -17.13 16.50
N VAL A 114 -17.30 -16.42 16.44
CA VAL A 114 -15.98 -16.95 16.82
C VAL A 114 -15.66 -16.72 18.31
N PHE A 115 -15.99 -15.54 18.84
CA PHE A 115 -15.61 -15.11 20.19
C PHE A 115 -16.77 -15.12 21.20
N GLY A 116 -18.00 -15.31 20.74
CA GLY A 116 -19.20 -15.12 21.54
C GLY A 116 -19.70 -13.67 21.51
N LYS A 117 -20.95 -13.46 21.95
CA LYS A 117 -21.52 -12.13 22.11
C LYS A 117 -20.90 -11.43 23.32
N VAL A 118 -20.78 -10.11 23.25
CA VAL A 118 -20.49 -9.29 24.43
C VAL A 118 -21.71 -9.41 25.34
N GLY A 119 -21.49 -9.89 26.57
CA GLY A 119 -22.53 -9.99 27.61
C GLY A 119 -22.90 -8.64 28.21
#